data_AF-A0A954RXH1-F1
#
_entry.id   AF-A0A954RXH1-F1
#
_cell.length_a   1.000
_cell.length_b   1.000
_cell.length_c   1.000
_cell.angle_alpha   90.00
_cell.angle_beta   90.00
_cell.angle_gamma   90.00
#
_symmetry.space_group_name_H-M   'P 1'
#
loop_
_entity.id
_entity.type
_entity.pdbx_description
1 polymer ?
#
loop_
_entity_poly.entity_id
_entity_poly.type
_entity_poly.pdbx_seq_one_letter_code
_entity_poly.pdbx_strand_id
1 'polypeptide(L)'
;MSGFKRQEIADKIGRCIASVERYLALIRKTWRMELEGEHDATQDTDVVLESVVALFDGAYETQTTFRQFDALSRLTHQVGPSVEEGAGATVVYRYGPDGLMSVELPNDLGDTSIPPIVTTCEYDSHGRVAGTRVSRSLPTVVEHDDWGRQVHVGGQVVGEVDGLDRQVKETTDAGVAVTRYTANGLVAEQVDHTGVTMQFQYDRFGNVLQKVADSNGSSTNHYCYDAVGRLAEVRDVHDIVAHSEDSVLKQRQRSCRLPEFDRLIVTDLDNTLTGYEAALAAFIERLQNHEHVGFGITTGRRLDCAQTLIDELGLPRPDLVVCGTQLHYGKHLAPDRSWRQSIGYAWRPDEVRRVLDPLPGFFPQRDIHQSEFKVSYEVDGKFYSTPAKIQKLLREAGVLARVMMSHGIHVDVLPIRGGSEFALRHVLWKWGFAPEHVLVAGSSGNDAGMLLIGTLSVVVGNHSEELEKLRNSPRVYFSDACHAAGILDGIAYYNFLDKIIIPNDRIE
;
A
#
# COMPACT_ATOMS: atom_id res chain seq x y z
N MET A 1 9.35 60.28 -27.11
CA MET A 1 8.60 59.81 -25.91
C MET A 1 9.24 60.18 -24.56
N SER A 2 10.17 61.16 -24.49
CA SER A 2 10.82 61.57 -23.22
C SER A 2 10.27 62.87 -22.60
N GLY A 3 9.33 63.57 -23.25
CA GLY A 3 8.69 64.78 -22.71
C GLY A 3 7.52 64.53 -21.75
N PHE A 4 6.68 63.53 -22.04
CA PHE A 4 5.44 63.26 -21.29
C PHE A 4 5.68 62.85 -19.83
N LYS A 5 6.76 62.09 -19.53
CA LYS A 5 7.07 61.65 -18.16
C LYS A 5 7.64 62.77 -17.26
N ARG A 6 8.19 63.85 -17.81
CA ARG A 6 8.68 64.99 -16.98
C ARG A 6 7.54 65.91 -16.55
N GLN A 7 6.55 66.13 -17.41
CA GLN A 7 5.37 66.93 -17.10
C GLN A 7 4.53 66.29 -15.99
N GLU A 8 4.33 64.97 -16.04
CA GLU A 8 3.52 64.22 -15.08
C GLU A 8 4.12 64.20 -13.66
N ILE A 9 5.46 64.20 -13.55
CA ILE A 9 6.17 64.27 -12.27
C ILE A 9 6.11 65.69 -11.69
N ALA A 10 6.22 66.73 -12.53
CA ALA A 10 6.09 68.12 -12.09
C ALA A 10 4.68 68.42 -11.54
N ASP A 11 3.63 67.93 -12.20
CA ASP A 11 2.24 68.09 -11.73
C ASP A 11 1.97 67.32 -10.42
N LYS A 12 2.58 66.15 -10.22
CA LYS A 12 2.48 65.41 -8.95
C LYS A 12 3.18 66.13 -7.80
N ILE A 13 4.33 66.74 -8.04
CA ILE A 13 5.06 67.53 -7.01
C ILE A 13 4.29 68.82 -6.68
N GLY A 14 3.77 69.53 -7.68
CA GLY A 14 2.95 70.73 -7.47
C GLY A 14 1.69 70.47 -6.63
N ARG A 15 1.00 69.33 -6.88
CA ARG A 15 -0.17 68.92 -6.08
C ARG A 15 0.18 68.54 -4.64
N CYS A 16 1.36 67.98 -4.41
CA CYS A 16 1.84 67.64 -3.07
C CYS A 16 2.13 68.90 -2.24
N ILE A 17 2.79 69.91 -2.83
CA ILE A 17 3.10 71.19 -2.16
C ILE A 17 1.80 71.93 -1.78
N ALA A 18 0.81 71.99 -2.68
CA ALA A 18 -0.48 72.62 -2.40
C ALA A 18 -1.32 71.89 -1.32
N SER A 19 -1.04 70.61 -1.06
CA SER A 19 -1.68 69.84 0.01
C SER A 19 -1.04 70.13 1.37
N VAL A 20 0.30 70.26 1.41
CA VAL A 20 1.04 70.62 2.63
C VAL A 20 0.74 72.06 3.06
N GLU A 21 0.61 73.00 2.11
CA GLU A 21 0.25 74.39 2.44
C GLU A 21 -1.19 74.51 2.99
N ARG A 22 -2.14 73.71 2.51
CA ARG A 22 -3.51 73.65 3.06
C ARG A 22 -3.55 73.06 4.47
N TYR A 23 -2.74 72.03 4.73
CA TYR A 23 -2.59 71.44 6.06
C TYR A 23 -1.98 72.42 7.07
N LEU A 24 -0.95 73.17 6.67
CA LEU A 24 -0.35 74.22 7.51
C LEU A 24 -1.28 75.42 7.73
N ALA A 25 -2.13 75.77 6.76
CA ALA A 25 -3.15 76.80 6.92
C ALA A 25 -4.25 76.39 7.92
N LEU A 26 -4.61 75.10 7.96
CA LEU A 26 -5.58 74.56 8.91
C LEU A 26 -5.03 74.60 10.34
N ILE A 27 -3.79 74.14 10.56
CA ILE A 27 -3.10 74.19 11.86
C ILE A 27 -3.00 75.64 12.40
N ARG A 28 -2.69 76.61 11.52
CA ARG A 28 -2.64 78.03 11.89
C ARG A 28 -4.01 78.62 12.23
N LYS A 29 -5.11 78.02 11.76
CA LYS A 29 -6.48 78.44 12.06
C LYS A 29 -6.94 77.86 13.41
N THR A 30 -6.58 76.61 13.71
CA THR A 30 -6.86 75.96 15.00
C THR A 30 -6.11 76.63 16.16
N TRP A 31 -4.83 76.94 15.97
CA TRP A 31 -4.06 77.70 16.97
C TRP A 31 -4.59 79.12 17.23
N ARG A 32 -5.31 79.71 16.26
CA ARG A 32 -5.95 81.03 16.43
C ARG A 32 -7.23 80.93 17.27
N MET A 33 -7.95 79.80 17.22
CA MET A 33 -9.13 79.56 18.05
C MET A 33 -8.78 79.27 19.52
N GLU A 34 -7.61 78.69 19.81
CA GLU A 34 -7.11 78.51 21.19
C GLU A 34 -6.71 79.84 21.87
N LEU A 35 -6.34 80.87 21.10
CA LEU A 35 -5.90 82.17 21.63
C LEU A 35 -7.04 83.18 21.85
N GLU A 36 -8.15 83.07 21.10
CA GLU A 36 -9.35 83.89 21.27
C GLU A 36 -10.29 83.20 22.28
N GLY A 37 -9.86 83.20 23.54
CA GLY A 37 -10.41 82.37 24.61
C GLY A 37 -11.85 82.64 25.02
N GLU A 38 -12.54 81.55 25.36
CA GLU A 38 -13.63 81.46 26.33
C GLU A 38 -13.65 80.01 26.88
N HIS A 39 -12.83 79.72 27.90
CA HIS A 39 -13.04 78.52 28.73
C HIS A 39 -12.74 78.80 30.21
N ASP A 40 -13.77 78.59 31.02
CA ASP A 40 -13.80 78.62 32.48
C ASP A 40 -13.03 77.41 33.05
N ALA A 41 -12.21 77.65 34.06
CA ALA A 41 -11.15 76.75 34.53
C ALA A 41 -11.63 75.84 35.66
N THR A 42 -12.18 74.65 35.38
CA THR A 42 -12.36 73.57 36.41
C THR A 42 -12.40 72.11 35.93
N GLN A 43 -12.10 71.77 34.68
CA GLN A 43 -11.98 70.36 34.26
C GLN A 43 -10.76 70.16 33.35
N ASP A 44 -9.72 69.50 33.86
CA ASP A 44 -8.67 68.91 33.04
C ASP A 44 -9.27 67.68 32.33
N THR A 45 -9.85 67.90 31.16
CA THR A 45 -10.29 66.84 30.25
C THR A 45 -9.33 66.77 29.07
N ASP A 46 -8.62 65.64 28.95
CA ASP A 46 -7.85 65.35 27.74
C ASP A 46 -8.82 64.99 26.61
N VAL A 47 -8.96 65.89 25.63
CA VAL A 47 -9.70 65.65 24.40
C VAL A 47 -8.72 65.20 23.33
N VAL A 48 -8.82 63.94 22.92
CA VAL A 48 -7.98 63.38 21.85
C VAL A 48 -8.73 63.40 20.53
N LEU A 49 -8.16 64.07 19.54
CA LEU A 49 -8.65 64.16 18.16
C LEU A 49 -7.97 63.11 17.30
N GLU A 50 -8.74 62.15 16.79
CA GLU A 50 -8.25 61.15 15.84
C GLU A 50 -8.92 61.42 14.48
N SER A 51 -8.14 61.96 13.53
CA SER A 51 -8.57 62.25 12.17
C SER A 51 -8.06 61.20 11.21
N VAL A 52 -8.96 60.45 10.56
CA VAL A 52 -8.60 59.50 9.52
C VAL A 52 -8.89 60.12 8.16
N VAL A 53 -7.86 60.23 7.34
CA VAL A 53 -7.95 60.68 5.94
C VAL A 53 -8.09 59.44 5.06
N ALA A 54 -9.28 59.22 4.51
CA ALA A 54 -9.51 58.13 3.56
C ALA A 54 -9.54 58.66 2.12
N LEU A 55 -8.88 57.95 1.20
CA LEU A 55 -8.92 58.21 -0.24
C LEU A 55 -10.09 57.44 -0.86
N PHE A 56 -11.10 58.16 -1.33
CA PHE A 56 -12.10 57.62 -2.24
C PHE A 56 -12.19 58.53 -3.47
N ASP A 57 -12.01 57.95 -4.66
CA ASP A 57 -12.13 58.64 -5.96
C ASP A 57 -11.38 59.98 -6.11
N GLY A 58 -10.20 60.08 -5.51
CA GLY A 58 -9.28 61.20 -5.74
C GLY A 58 -9.62 62.50 -4.99
N ALA A 59 -10.60 62.48 -4.08
CA ALA A 59 -10.82 63.52 -3.07
C ALA A 59 -10.53 62.97 -1.66
N TYR A 60 -9.92 63.80 -0.80
CA TYR A 60 -9.68 63.46 0.59
C TYR A 60 -10.81 64.02 1.46
N GLU A 61 -11.58 63.14 2.12
CA GLU A 61 -12.49 63.54 3.20
C GLU A 61 -11.88 63.13 4.55
N THR A 62 -11.84 64.08 5.49
CA THR A 62 -11.39 63.86 6.87
C THR A 62 -12.60 63.53 7.74
N GLN A 63 -12.70 62.30 8.22
CA GLN A 63 -13.64 61.94 9.28
C GLN A 63 -12.93 62.06 10.64
N THR A 64 -13.55 62.78 11.57
CA THR A 64 -12.98 63.08 12.88
C THR A 64 -13.85 62.49 13.97
N THR A 65 -13.26 61.69 14.86
CA THR A 65 -13.92 61.11 16.04
C THR A 65 -13.40 61.81 17.29
N PHE A 66 -14.30 62.16 18.21
CA PHE A 66 -13.95 62.80 19.48
C PHE A 66 -14.06 61.79 20.63
N ARG A 67 -13.03 61.73 21.47
CA ARG A 67 -13.00 60.90 22.69
C ARG A 67 -12.65 61.75 23.90
N GLN A 68 -13.35 61.51 25.02
CA GLN A 68 -13.08 62.14 26.31
C GLN A 68 -12.78 61.07 27.37
N PHE A 69 -11.84 61.38 28.25
CA PHE A 69 -11.37 60.47 29.30
C PHE A 69 -11.55 61.08 30.70
N ASP A 70 -11.68 60.24 31.72
CA ASP A 70 -11.63 60.66 33.12
C ASP A 70 -10.18 60.82 33.63
N ALA A 71 -10.01 61.32 34.86
CA ALA A 71 -8.70 61.51 35.50
C ALA A 71 -7.90 60.20 35.72
N LEU A 72 -8.49 59.03 35.47
CA LEU A 72 -7.83 57.71 35.49
C LEU A 72 -7.55 57.18 34.06
N SER A 73 -7.65 58.04 33.04
CA SER A 73 -7.44 57.71 31.62
C SER A 73 -8.42 56.67 31.07
N ARG A 74 -9.63 56.55 31.63
CA ARG A 74 -10.68 55.66 31.13
C ARG A 74 -11.65 56.43 30.23
N LEU A 75 -12.08 55.81 29.12
CA LEU A 75 -12.94 56.44 28.12
C LEU A 75 -14.34 56.70 28.71
N THR A 76 -14.80 57.95 28.75
CA THR A 76 -16.12 58.30 29.29
C THR A 76 -17.13 58.64 28.21
N HIS A 77 -16.68 59.28 27.13
CA HIS A 77 -17.55 59.68 26.01
C HIS A 77 -16.83 59.47 24.67
N GLN A 78 -17.58 59.00 23.68
CA GLN A 78 -17.12 58.92 22.30
C GLN A 78 -18.20 59.44 21.35
N VAL A 79 -17.83 60.36 20.46
CA VAL A 79 -18.70 60.93 19.42
C VAL A 79 -18.14 60.55 18.06
N GLY A 80 -18.92 59.77 17.30
CA GLY A 80 -18.55 59.31 15.95
C GLY A 80 -18.64 60.42 14.90
N PRO A 81 -17.99 60.25 13.73
CA PRO A 81 -17.98 61.24 12.65
C PRO A 81 -19.37 61.39 12.01
N SER A 82 -19.90 62.61 11.90
CA SER A 82 -21.12 62.93 11.14
C SER A 82 -20.83 63.80 9.91
N VAL A 83 -21.70 63.71 8.91
CA VAL A 83 -21.60 64.46 7.63
C VAL A 83 -22.06 65.92 7.77
N GLU A 84 -22.81 66.25 8.83
CA GLU A 84 -23.17 67.62 9.21
C GLU A 84 -22.53 68.00 10.54
N GLU A 85 -22.02 69.23 10.66
CA GLU A 85 -21.40 69.76 11.89
C GLU A 85 -22.38 69.66 13.07
N GLY A 86 -22.07 68.78 14.04
CA GLY A 86 -22.73 68.73 15.35
C GLY A 86 -23.72 67.58 15.62
N ALA A 87 -23.84 66.56 14.75
CA ALA A 87 -24.87 65.51 14.86
C ALA A 87 -24.35 64.06 14.97
N GLY A 88 -23.15 63.84 15.51
CA GLY A 88 -22.59 62.50 15.72
C GLY A 88 -23.29 61.73 16.85
N ALA A 89 -23.57 60.44 16.65
CA ALA A 89 -24.08 59.57 17.72
C ALA A 89 -23.09 59.54 18.89
N THR A 90 -23.57 59.86 20.09
CA THR A 90 -22.76 59.93 21.32
C THR A 90 -22.94 58.66 22.13
N VAL A 91 -21.85 57.95 22.38
CA VAL A 91 -21.81 56.77 23.26
C VAL A 91 -21.25 57.18 24.62
N VAL A 92 -21.95 56.84 25.70
CA VAL A 92 -21.57 57.20 27.07
C VAL A 92 -21.19 55.95 27.86
N TYR A 93 -20.03 56.01 28.50
CA TYR A 93 -19.48 54.96 29.35
C TYR A 93 -19.55 55.40 30.81
N ARG A 94 -20.16 54.59 31.67
CA ARG A 94 -20.19 54.83 33.13
C ARG A 94 -19.53 53.68 33.87
N TYR A 95 -18.74 54.03 34.88
CA TYR A 95 -17.99 53.08 35.70
C TYR A 95 -18.44 53.18 37.16
N GLY A 96 -18.89 52.07 37.74
CA GLY A 96 -19.24 51.96 39.15
C GLY A 96 -18.02 51.77 40.07
N PRO A 97 -18.14 52.02 41.39
CA PRO A 97 -17.07 51.80 42.37
C PRO A 97 -16.72 50.31 42.59
N ASP A 98 -17.50 49.40 42.03
CA ASP A 98 -17.38 47.93 42.04
C ASP A 98 -16.71 47.35 40.78
N GLY A 99 -16.32 48.20 39.82
CA GLY A 99 -15.67 47.76 38.58
C GLY A 99 -16.63 47.36 37.46
N LEU A 100 -17.95 47.49 37.64
CA LEU A 100 -18.90 47.32 36.54
C LEU A 100 -18.78 48.46 35.52
N MET A 101 -18.61 48.09 34.26
CA MET A 101 -18.74 49.00 33.12
C MET A 101 -20.16 48.88 32.56
N SER A 102 -20.91 49.98 32.58
CA SER A 102 -22.18 50.10 31.86
C SER A 102 -22.00 51.01 30.65
N VAL A 103 -22.38 50.52 29.47
CA VAL A 103 -22.38 51.30 28.23
C VAL A 103 -23.83 51.67 27.92
N GLU A 104 -24.10 52.97 27.89
CA GLU A 104 -25.39 53.53 27.49
C GLU A 104 -25.30 53.91 26.00
N LEU A 105 -26.07 53.20 25.17
CA LEU A 105 -26.21 53.53 23.75
C LEU A 105 -27.48 54.36 23.56
N PRO A 106 -27.44 55.46 22.77
CA PRO A 106 -28.66 56.19 22.45
C PRO A 106 -29.55 55.30 21.57
N ASN A 107 -30.85 55.25 21.90
CA ASN A 107 -31.83 54.69 20.98
C ASN A 107 -32.01 55.68 19.81
N ASP A 108 -32.22 55.13 18.62
CA ASP A 108 -32.29 55.84 17.33
C ASP A 108 -32.79 57.30 17.41
N LEU A 109 -31.95 58.20 16.90
CA LEU A 109 -32.25 59.53 16.36
C LEU A 109 -33.52 60.22 16.90
N GLY A 110 -33.50 60.62 18.19
CA GLY A 110 -34.25 61.80 18.66
C GLY A 110 -35.55 61.58 19.43
N ASP A 111 -35.98 60.34 19.74
CA ASP A 111 -37.17 60.10 20.55
C ASP A 111 -36.83 59.82 22.04
N THR A 112 -37.02 60.82 22.91
CA THR A 112 -36.79 60.72 24.36
C THR A 112 -37.83 59.88 25.12
N SER A 113 -38.84 59.33 24.45
CA SER A 113 -39.88 58.51 25.08
C SER A 113 -39.50 57.03 25.28
N ILE A 114 -38.40 56.57 24.66
CA ILE A 114 -37.91 55.19 24.78
C ILE A 114 -36.62 55.16 25.64
N PRO A 115 -36.61 54.46 26.79
CA PRO A 115 -35.41 54.38 27.62
C PRO A 115 -34.24 53.70 26.89
N PRO A 116 -33.00 54.17 27.05
CA PRO A 116 -31.83 53.71 26.30
C PRO A 116 -31.55 52.22 26.54
N ILE A 117 -31.01 51.53 25.53
CA ILE A 117 -30.50 50.18 25.70
C ILE A 117 -29.20 50.27 26.52
N VAL A 118 -29.21 49.65 27.69
CA VAL A 118 -28.05 49.61 28.58
C VAL A 118 -27.47 48.21 28.55
N THR A 119 -26.18 48.12 28.21
CA THR A 119 -25.42 46.88 28.35
C THR A 119 -24.52 47.00 29.57
N THR A 120 -24.72 46.11 30.54
CA THR A 120 -23.88 45.98 31.75
C THR A 120 -23.01 44.75 31.63
N CYS A 121 -21.70 44.92 31.79
CA CYS A 121 -20.74 43.82 31.85
C CYS A 121 -20.29 43.62 33.30
N GLU A 122 -20.29 42.37 33.74
CA GLU A 122 -19.74 41.92 35.02
C GLU A 122 -18.36 41.29 34.78
N TYR A 123 -17.42 41.58 35.67
CA TYR A 123 -16.03 41.12 35.55
C TYR A 123 -15.66 40.20 36.71
N ASP A 124 -14.82 39.20 36.44
CA ASP A 124 -14.25 38.34 37.48
C ASP A 124 -13.16 39.06 38.29
N SER A 125 -12.65 38.40 39.33
CA SER A 125 -11.58 38.93 40.19
C SER A 125 -10.25 39.20 39.47
N HIS A 126 -10.12 38.80 38.20
CA HIS A 126 -8.96 39.03 37.34
C HIS A 126 -9.24 40.07 36.24
N GLY A 127 -10.39 40.75 36.28
CA GLY A 127 -10.76 41.82 35.36
C GLY A 127 -11.22 41.35 33.97
N ARG A 128 -11.64 40.08 33.83
CA ARG A 128 -12.17 39.52 32.57
C ARG A 128 -13.69 39.47 32.61
N VAL A 129 -14.37 39.56 31.47
CA VAL A 129 -15.85 39.55 31.41
C VAL A 129 -16.38 38.20 31.89
N ALA A 130 -17.00 38.17 33.06
CA ALA A 130 -17.64 36.98 33.65
C ALA A 130 -19.10 36.83 33.21
N GLY A 131 -19.73 37.95 32.82
CA GLY A 131 -21.07 37.94 32.28
C GLY A 131 -21.46 39.24 31.60
N THR A 132 -22.38 39.15 30.64
CA THR A 132 -22.95 40.32 29.97
C THR A 132 -24.46 40.28 30.11
N ARG A 133 -25.03 41.45 30.40
CA ARG A 133 -26.49 41.64 30.49
C ARG A 133 -26.88 42.85 29.67
N VAL A 134 -27.73 42.63 28.67
CA VAL A 134 -28.40 43.70 27.94
C VAL A 134 -29.73 43.97 28.64
N SER A 135 -30.14 45.23 28.74
CA SER A 135 -31.45 45.59 29.30
C SER A 135 -32.56 44.79 28.60
N ARG A 136 -33.30 43.99 29.37
CA ARG A 136 -34.39 43.07 28.93
C ARG A 136 -33.96 41.71 28.34
N SER A 137 -32.69 41.32 28.43
CA SER A 137 -32.23 39.95 28.12
C SER A 137 -31.95 39.12 29.38
N LEU A 138 -31.97 37.79 29.24
CA LEU A 138 -31.37 36.90 30.24
C LEU A 138 -29.84 37.11 30.27
N PRO A 139 -29.21 37.00 31.44
CA PRO A 139 -27.76 37.15 31.57
C PRO A 139 -27.04 35.97 30.89
N THR A 140 -25.95 36.26 30.18
CA THR A 140 -25.06 35.23 29.62
C THR A 140 -23.88 35.03 30.56
N VAL A 141 -23.66 33.80 31.02
CA VAL A 141 -22.52 33.42 31.88
C VAL A 141 -21.38 32.92 31.01
N VAL A 142 -20.16 33.42 31.27
CA VAL A 142 -18.93 33.03 30.57
C VAL A 142 -17.93 32.45 31.57
N GLU A 143 -17.63 31.16 31.45
CA GLU A 143 -16.63 30.48 32.29
C GLU A 143 -15.30 30.36 31.55
N HIS A 144 -14.19 30.53 32.29
CA HIS A 144 -12.83 30.50 31.75
C HIS A 144 -11.99 29.40 32.42
N ASP A 145 -11.05 28.79 31.66
CA ASP A 145 -10.06 27.86 32.20
C ASP A 145 -8.95 28.58 33.02
N ASP A 146 -8.07 27.80 33.65
CA ASP A 146 -6.93 28.29 34.44
C ASP A 146 -5.91 29.12 33.62
N TRP A 147 -6.00 29.08 32.28
CA TRP A 147 -5.20 29.88 31.36
C TRP A 147 -5.95 31.10 30.78
N GLY A 148 -7.20 31.32 31.19
CA GLY A 148 -8.00 32.48 30.83
C GLY A 148 -8.72 32.40 29.49
N ARG A 149 -8.95 31.19 28.96
CA ARG A 149 -9.72 30.96 27.72
C ARG A 149 -11.15 30.57 28.04
N GLN A 150 -12.10 30.99 27.20
CA GLN A 150 -13.52 30.69 27.38
C GLN A 150 -13.79 29.19 27.16
N VAL A 151 -14.36 28.52 28.17
CA VAL A 151 -14.72 27.09 28.12
C VAL A 151 -16.22 26.86 28.11
N HIS A 152 -16.99 27.83 28.59
CA HIS A 152 -18.44 27.76 28.62
C HIS A 152 -19.06 29.12 28.32
N VAL A 153 -19.98 29.18 27.35
CA VAL A 153 -20.78 30.38 27.06
C VAL A 153 -22.25 29.98 27.04
N GLY A 154 -23.02 30.44 28.03
CA GLY A 154 -24.48 30.30 28.03
C GLY A 154 -25.04 28.87 27.96
N GLY A 155 -24.32 27.85 28.45
CA GLY A 155 -24.77 26.45 28.42
C GLY A 155 -24.06 25.55 27.42
N GLN A 156 -23.29 26.09 26.47
CA GLN A 156 -22.57 25.30 25.44
C GLN A 156 -21.07 25.19 25.73
N VAL A 157 -20.51 23.98 25.53
CA VAL A 157 -19.08 23.65 25.67
C VAL A 157 -18.34 24.10 24.41
N VAL A 158 -17.26 24.87 24.58
CA VAL A 158 -16.34 25.23 23.48
C VAL A 158 -15.34 24.07 23.26
N GLY A 159 -15.12 23.66 22.01
CA GLY A 159 -14.36 22.45 21.63
C GLY A 159 -12.92 22.34 22.15
N GLU A 160 -12.40 21.11 22.22
CA GLU A 160 -11.03 20.79 22.63
C GLU A 160 -10.02 21.13 21.52
N VAL A 161 -8.89 21.74 21.90
CA VAL A 161 -7.77 22.11 21.01
C VAL A 161 -6.47 21.41 21.42
N ASP A 162 -5.56 21.17 20.48
CA ASP A 162 -4.22 20.63 20.76
C ASP A 162 -3.22 21.68 21.26
N GLY A 163 -1.99 21.25 21.58
CA GLY A 163 -0.90 22.14 22.05
C GLY A 163 -0.40 23.16 21.02
N LEU A 164 -0.95 23.18 19.82
CA LEU A 164 -0.72 24.18 18.77
C LEU A 164 -1.98 25.03 18.50
N ASP A 165 -2.95 24.99 19.41
CA ASP A 165 -4.23 25.73 19.35
C ASP A 165 -5.11 25.36 18.14
N ARG A 166 -5.00 24.13 17.65
CA ARG A 166 -5.83 23.60 16.56
C ARG A 166 -6.97 22.77 17.12
N GLN A 167 -8.17 22.94 16.58
CA GLN A 167 -9.35 22.17 16.95
C GLN A 167 -9.13 20.67 16.71
N VAL A 168 -9.32 19.86 17.76
CA VAL A 168 -9.22 18.39 17.71
C VAL A 168 -10.54 17.70 18.02
N LYS A 169 -11.46 18.35 18.76
CA LYS A 169 -12.76 17.77 19.05
C LYS A 169 -13.80 18.83 19.35
N GLU A 170 -14.96 18.69 18.73
CA GLU A 170 -16.10 19.57 18.93
C GLU A 170 -17.32 18.74 19.34
N THR A 171 -18.00 19.13 20.41
CA THR A 171 -19.21 18.44 20.89
C THR A 171 -20.39 19.38 20.79
N THR A 172 -21.38 19.01 19.98
CA THR A 172 -22.64 19.75 19.82
C THR A 172 -23.82 18.82 20.10
N ASP A 173 -25.03 19.37 20.16
CA ASP A 173 -26.27 18.58 20.28
C ASP A 173 -26.47 17.61 19.10
N ALA A 174 -25.78 17.85 17.97
CA ALA A 174 -25.83 17.02 16.78
C ALA A 174 -24.85 15.83 16.82
N GLY A 175 -23.91 15.79 17.77
CA GLY A 175 -22.90 14.73 17.92
C GLY A 175 -21.47 15.26 18.09
N VAL A 176 -20.49 14.36 18.02
CA VAL A 176 -19.07 14.66 18.25
C VAL A 176 -18.31 14.66 16.92
N ALA A 177 -17.69 15.78 16.59
CA ALA A 177 -16.73 15.86 15.50
C ALA A 177 -15.29 15.76 16.04
N VAL A 178 -14.40 15.06 15.33
CA VAL A 178 -13.01 14.85 15.73
C VAL A 178 -12.10 15.11 14.54
N THR A 179 -11.01 15.86 14.73
CA THR A 179 -9.99 16.08 13.70
C THR A 179 -8.63 15.61 14.21
N ARG A 180 -7.93 14.79 13.41
CA ARG A 180 -6.58 14.30 13.69
C ARG A 180 -5.62 14.81 12.63
N TYR A 181 -4.42 15.20 13.06
CA TYR A 181 -3.39 15.75 12.20
C TYR A 181 -2.18 14.81 12.08
N THR A 182 -1.53 14.84 10.92
CA THR A 182 -0.22 14.22 10.68
C THR A 182 0.89 14.95 11.45
N ALA A 183 2.07 14.33 11.56
CA ALA A 183 3.25 14.94 12.18
C ALA A 183 3.67 16.28 11.52
N ASN A 184 3.33 16.48 10.25
CA ASN A 184 3.61 17.70 9.50
C ASN A 184 2.47 18.74 9.59
N GLY A 185 1.44 18.45 10.39
CA GLY A 185 0.34 19.35 10.69
C GLY A 185 -0.80 19.40 9.67
N LEU A 186 -0.78 18.53 8.65
CA LEU A 186 -1.89 18.35 7.70
C LEU A 186 -2.97 17.44 8.31
N VAL A 187 -4.24 17.59 7.92
CA VAL A 187 -5.36 16.77 8.43
C VAL A 187 -5.22 15.32 7.96
N ALA A 188 -5.02 14.38 8.87
CA ALA A 188 -4.94 12.94 8.56
C ALA A 188 -6.34 12.31 8.48
N GLU A 189 -7.21 12.69 9.40
CA GLU A 189 -8.54 12.10 9.56
C GLU A 189 -9.50 13.12 10.17
N GLN A 190 -10.75 13.10 9.70
CA GLN A 190 -11.83 13.91 10.22
C GLN A 190 -13.09 13.06 10.37
N VAL A 191 -13.69 13.09 11.54
CA VAL A 191 -14.99 12.49 11.84
C VAL A 191 -15.98 13.63 12.01
N ASP A 192 -17.08 13.62 11.25
CA ASP A 192 -18.14 14.63 11.41
C ASP A 192 -19.10 14.29 12.56
N HIS A 193 -20.01 15.21 12.89
CA HIS A 193 -20.97 15.01 13.97
C HIS A 193 -21.92 13.82 13.74
N THR A 194 -22.05 13.32 12.51
CA THR A 194 -22.88 12.15 12.17
C THR A 194 -22.12 10.83 12.27
N GLY A 195 -20.81 10.87 12.53
CA GLY A 195 -19.93 9.72 12.62
C GLY A 195 -19.31 9.28 11.30
N VAL A 196 -19.52 10.02 10.20
CA VAL A 196 -18.86 9.72 8.92
C VAL A 196 -17.39 10.11 9.02
N THR A 197 -16.52 9.18 8.63
CA THR A 197 -15.06 9.35 8.71
C THR A 197 -14.47 9.65 7.34
N MET A 198 -13.65 10.69 7.26
CA MET A 198 -12.84 11.05 6.10
C MET A 198 -11.36 10.92 6.42
N GLN A 199 -10.60 10.22 5.59
CA GLN A 199 -9.16 10.04 5.73
C GLN A 199 -8.41 10.61 4.52
N PHE A 200 -7.22 11.17 4.77
CA PHE A 200 -6.42 11.84 3.75
C PHE A 200 -4.98 11.34 3.75
N GLN A 201 -4.41 11.16 2.56
CA GLN A 201 -2.98 10.92 2.36
C GLN A 201 -2.40 12.00 1.47
N TYR A 202 -1.13 12.33 1.68
CA TYR A 202 -0.45 13.44 1.01
C TYR A 202 0.86 13.01 0.38
N ASP A 203 1.29 13.74 -0.66
CA ASP A 203 2.64 13.65 -1.20
C ASP A 203 3.65 14.43 -0.32
N ARG A 204 4.93 14.35 -0.68
CA ARG A 204 6.03 15.08 0.00
C ARG A 204 5.92 16.60 -0.05
N PHE A 205 5.03 17.15 -0.87
CA PHE A 205 4.81 18.58 -1.06
C PHE A 205 3.50 19.06 -0.40
N GLY A 206 2.73 18.15 0.22
CA GLY A 206 1.48 18.45 0.90
C GLY A 206 0.23 18.41 0.01
N ASN A 207 0.33 17.89 -1.21
CA ASN A 207 -0.84 17.69 -2.08
C ASN A 207 -1.56 16.39 -1.71
N VAL A 208 -2.89 16.37 -1.72
CA VAL A 208 -3.69 15.19 -1.36
C VAL A 208 -3.54 14.12 -2.45
N LEU A 209 -3.01 12.94 -2.13
CA LEU A 209 -2.93 11.81 -3.06
C LEU A 209 -4.18 10.93 -3.02
N GLN A 210 -4.77 10.78 -1.84
CA GLN A 210 -5.92 9.92 -1.61
C GLN A 210 -6.86 10.53 -0.59
N LYS A 211 -8.16 10.43 -0.86
CA LYS A 211 -9.23 10.73 0.08
C LYS A 211 -10.19 9.55 0.17
N VAL A 212 -10.38 9.01 1.37
CA VAL A 212 -11.34 7.95 1.66
C VAL A 212 -12.48 8.55 2.48
N ALA A 213 -13.73 8.28 2.10
CA ALA A 213 -14.91 8.64 2.89
C ALA A 213 -15.73 7.38 3.16
N ASP A 214 -15.82 7.00 4.44
CA ASP A 214 -16.55 5.83 4.90
C ASP A 214 -17.99 6.20 5.27
N SER A 215 -18.87 6.17 4.28
CA SER A 215 -20.32 6.31 4.45
C SER A 215 -21.03 5.27 3.58
N ASN A 216 -21.76 4.31 4.19
CA ASN A 216 -22.68 3.34 3.55
C ASN A 216 -22.38 2.92 2.08
N GLY A 217 -21.10 2.69 1.76
CA GLY A 217 -20.59 2.49 0.39
C GLY A 217 -19.27 3.22 0.12
N SER A 218 -18.26 3.02 0.97
CA SER A 218 -16.95 3.70 0.97
C SER A 218 -16.48 4.19 -0.40
N SER A 219 -16.33 5.52 -0.54
CA SER A 219 -15.79 6.15 -1.75
C SER A 219 -14.31 6.47 -1.55
N THR A 220 -13.48 6.11 -2.53
CA THR A 220 -12.04 6.36 -2.47
C THR A 220 -11.62 7.09 -3.73
N ASN A 221 -11.24 8.36 -3.58
CA ASN A 221 -10.78 9.20 -4.67
C ASN A 221 -9.26 9.31 -4.64
N HIS A 222 -8.64 9.14 -5.81
CA HIS A 222 -7.22 9.38 -6.05
C HIS A 222 -7.03 10.63 -6.90
N TYR A 223 -6.04 11.42 -6.53
CA TYR A 223 -5.77 12.72 -7.15
C TYR A 223 -4.37 12.70 -7.77
N CYS A 224 -4.28 13.10 -9.03
CA CYS A 224 -3.05 13.19 -9.79
C CYS A 224 -2.74 14.66 -10.08
N TYR A 225 -1.48 15.05 -9.94
CA TYR A 225 -1.02 16.42 -10.18
C TYR A 225 -0.04 16.45 -11.36
N ASP A 226 -0.06 17.54 -12.11
CA ASP A 226 0.93 17.78 -13.16
C ASP A 226 2.30 18.19 -12.58
N ALA A 227 3.31 18.30 -13.44
CA ALA A 227 4.69 18.64 -13.03
C ALA A 227 4.83 20.02 -12.37
N VAL A 228 3.79 20.86 -12.40
CA VAL A 228 3.74 22.20 -11.81
C VAL A 228 2.87 22.21 -10.54
N GLY A 229 2.38 21.05 -10.09
CA GLY A 229 1.58 20.91 -8.88
C GLY A 229 0.09 21.26 -9.03
N ARG A 230 -0.42 21.37 -10.26
CA ARG A 230 -1.85 21.60 -10.49
C ARG A 230 -2.59 20.28 -10.58
N LEU A 231 -3.80 20.22 -10.04
CA LEU A 231 -4.65 19.03 -10.10
C LEU A 231 -4.93 18.70 -11.58
N ALA A 232 -4.41 17.58 -12.04
CA ALA A 232 -4.56 17.10 -13.41
C ALA A 232 -5.78 16.19 -13.54
N GLU A 233 -6.04 15.36 -12.53
CA GLU A 233 -7.10 14.36 -12.61
C GLU A 233 -7.58 13.92 -11.21
N VAL A 234 -8.87 13.61 -11.10
CA VAL A 234 -9.47 12.94 -9.94
C VAL A 234 -10.17 11.68 -10.44
N ARG A 235 -9.89 10.53 -9.84
CA ARG A 235 -10.54 9.26 -10.20
C ARG A 235 -11.05 8.55 -8.95
N ASP A 236 -12.28 8.03 -9.03
CA ASP A 236 -12.79 7.10 -8.03
C ASP A 236 -12.16 5.71 -8.24
N VAL A 237 -11.92 4.97 -7.16
CA VAL A 237 -11.32 3.63 -7.21
C VAL A 237 -12.15 2.65 -8.05
N HIS A 238 -13.48 2.76 -8.04
CA HIS A 238 -14.35 1.92 -8.86
C HIS A 238 -14.22 2.27 -10.34
N ASP A 239 -14.04 3.55 -10.66
CA ASP A 239 -13.80 4.01 -12.03
C ASP A 239 -12.42 3.58 -12.56
N ILE A 240 -11.39 3.64 -11.69
CA ILE A 240 -10.06 3.10 -11.99
C ILE A 240 -10.15 1.60 -12.27
N VAL A 241 -10.87 0.83 -11.45
CA VAL A 241 -10.99 -0.63 -11.65
C VAL A 241 -11.82 -0.95 -12.90
N ALA A 242 -12.86 -0.18 -13.20
CA ALA A 242 -13.73 -0.40 -14.36
C ALA A 242 -13.04 -0.05 -15.69
N HIS A 243 -12.16 0.96 -15.70
CA HIS A 243 -11.49 1.47 -16.91
C HIS A 243 -9.99 1.18 -16.96
N SER A 244 -9.42 0.53 -15.95
CA SER A 244 -8.07 -0.02 -16.05
C SER A 244 -8.07 -1.12 -17.09
N GLU A 245 -7.19 -1.01 -18.09
CA GLU A 245 -6.92 -2.12 -18.99
C GLU A 245 -6.55 -3.35 -18.15
N ASP A 246 -7.21 -4.48 -18.42
CA ASP A 246 -6.84 -5.75 -17.81
C ASP A 246 -5.34 -5.95 -18.04
N SER A 247 -4.60 -6.12 -16.93
CA SER A 247 -3.16 -6.25 -16.98
C SER A 247 -2.74 -7.26 -18.05
N VAL A 248 -1.73 -6.94 -18.86
CA VAL A 248 -1.10 -7.89 -19.79
C VAL A 248 -0.63 -9.16 -19.05
N LEU A 249 -0.40 -9.08 -17.72
CA LEU A 249 -0.12 -10.23 -16.86
C LEU A 249 -1.34 -11.13 -16.60
N LYS A 250 -2.56 -10.57 -16.62
CA LYS A 250 -3.84 -11.29 -16.51
C LYS A 250 -4.17 -11.98 -17.84
N GLN A 251 -3.77 -11.38 -18.97
CA GLN A 251 -3.89 -11.96 -20.32
C GLN A 251 -2.86 -13.03 -20.64
N ARG A 252 -1.83 -13.22 -19.81
CA ARG A 252 -1.17 -14.53 -19.76
C ARG A 252 -2.17 -15.48 -19.14
N GLN A 253 -3.02 -16.10 -19.96
CA GLN A 253 -3.64 -17.36 -19.60
C GLN A 253 -2.52 -18.25 -19.04
N ARG A 254 -2.50 -18.42 -17.72
CA ARG A 254 -1.61 -19.39 -17.10
C ARG A 254 -2.13 -20.72 -17.59
N SER A 255 -1.52 -21.27 -18.64
CA SER A 255 -1.76 -22.64 -19.12
C SER A 255 -1.26 -23.69 -18.11
N CYS A 256 -1.10 -23.29 -16.85
CA CYS A 256 -0.33 -23.92 -15.80
C CYS A 256 -1.15 -23.77 -14.52
N ARG A 257 -1.81 -24.87 -14.15
CA ARG A 257 -2.68 -24.95 -12.96
C ARG A 257 -1.88 -25.13 -11.67
N LEU A 258 -0.56 -25.04 -11.72
CA LEU A 258 0.36 -25.29 -10.60
C LEU A 258 0.20 -24.37 -9.37
N PRO A 259 -0.62 -23.29 -9.38
CA PRO A 259 -1.10 -22.67 -8.14
C PRO A 259 -2.59 -22.92 -7.81
N GLU A 260 -3.32 -23.68 -8.62
CA GLU A 260 -4.76 -23.95 -8.49
C GLU A 260 -5.08 -25.30 -7.85
N PHE A 261 -4.16 -26.28 -7.95
CA PHE A 261 -4.29 -27.58 -7.30
C PHE A 261 -3.45 -27.65 -6.01
N ASP A 262 -3.97 -28.35 -5.00
CA ASP A 262 -3.34 -28.49 -3.67
C ASP A 262 -2.47 -29.76 -3.57
N ARG A 263 -2.60 -30.68 -4.54
CA ARG A 263 -1.93 -31.98 -4.60
C ARG A 263 -1.38 -32.27 -5.99
N LEU A 264 -0.36 -33.11 -6.05
CA LEU A 264 0.29 -33.50 -7.32
C LEU A 264 0.57 -35.00 -7.36
N ILE A 265 0.13 -35.66 -8.43
CA ILE A 265 0.54 -37.04 -8.74
C ILE A 265 1.58 -36.99 -9.84
N VAL A 266 2.78 -37.50 -9.56
CA VAL A 266 3.87 -37.62 -10.53
C VAL A 266 4.19 -39.07 -10.76
N THR A 267 4.37 -39.47 -12.00
CA THR A 267 4.63 -40.87 -12.34
C THR A 267 5.65 -40.99 -13.45
N ASP A 268 6.40 -42.08 -13.43
CA ASP A 268 7.08 -42.54 -14.63
C ASP A 268 6.10 -43.06 -15.69
N LEU A 269 6.54 -43.06 -16.94
CA LEU A 269 5.78 -43.55 -18.08
C LEU A 269 5.96 -45.07 -18.25
N ASP A 270 7.19 -45.50 -18.46
CA ASP A 270 7.50 -46.83 -18.96
C ASP A 270 7.38 -47.87 -17.86
N ASN A 271 6.58 -48.91 -18.11
CA ASN A 271 6.30 -49.97 -17.14
C ASN A 271 5.62 -49.48 -15.84
N THR A 272 5.44 -48.18 -15.64
CA THR A 272 4.76 -47.59 -14.48
C THR A 272 3.34 -47.20 -14.85
N LEU A 273 3.14 -46.32 -15.85
CA LEU A 273 1.81 -46.05 -16.40
C LEU A 273 1.41 -47.06 -17.48
N THR A 274 2.37 -47.45 -18.32
CA THR A 274 2.13 -48.35 -19.46
C THR A 274 2.17 -49.82 -19.03
N GLY A 275 1.46 -50.67 -19.78
CA GLY A 275 1.44 -52.13 -19.59
C GLY A 275 0.07 -52.71 -19.23
N TYR A 276 -0.86 -51.89 -18.72
CA TYR A 276 -2.21 -52.33 -18.40
C TYR A 276 -3.29 -51.29 -18.77
N GLU A 277 -3.87 -51.43 -19.96
CA GLU A 277 -4.80 -50.45 -20.55
C GLU A 277 -6.05 -50.17 -19.70
N ALA A 278 -6.68 -51.21 -19.13
CA ALA A 278 -7.88 -51.03 -18.31
C ALA A 278 -7.60 -50.23 -17.03
N ALA A 279 -6.45 -50.48 -16.39
CA ALA A 279 -6.04 -49.73 -15.21
C ALA A 279 -5.62 -48.29 -15.56
N LEU A 280 -4.99 -48.09 -16.72
CA LEU A 280 -4.66 -46.77 -17.23
C LEU A 280 -5.91 -45.94 -17.47
N ALA A 281 -6.94 -46.52 -18.09
CA ALA A 281 -8.23 -45.85 -18.30
C ALA A 281 -8.88 -45.44 -16.97
N ALA A 282 -8.89 -46.34 -15.99
CA ALA A 282 -9.42 -46.06 -14.65
C ALA A 282 -8.62 -44.95 -13.93
N PHE A 283 -7.29 -44.92 -14.11
CA PHE A 283 -6.44 -43.86 -13.59
C PHE A 283 -6.76 -42.49 -14.24
N ILE A 284 -6.92 -42.45 -15.56
CA ILE A 284 -7.30 -41.23 -16.29
C ILE A 284 -8.65 -40.71 -15.82
N GLU A 285 -9.66 -41.59 -15.69
CA GLU A 285 -10.98 -41.23 -15.18
C GLU A 285 -10.89 -40.64 -13.77
N ARG A 286 -10.07 -41.24 -12.90
CA ARG A 286 -9.86 -40.75 -11.54
C ARG A 286 -9.24 -39.35 -11.53
N LEU A 287 -8.25 -39.08 -12.37
CA LEU A 287 -7.64 -37.75 -12.51
C LEU A 287 -8.66 -36.71 -13.00
N GLN A 288 -9.48 -37.07 -14.00
CA GLN A 288 -10.48 -36.15 -14.57
C GLN A 288 -11.57 -35.77 -13.55
N ASN A 289 -11.92 -36.67 -12.63
CA ASN A 289 -12.91 -36.43 -11.59
C ASN A 289 -12.39 -35.60 -10.39
N HIS A 290 -11.09 -35.26 -10.34
CA HIS A 290 -10.49 -34.53 -9.22
C HIS A 290 -9.75 -33.28 -9.70
N GLU A 291 -10.47 -32.17 -9.84
CA GLU A 291 -9.90 -30.93 -10.36
C GLU A 291 -8.80 -30.34 -9.46
N HIS A 292 -8.78 -30.64 -8.15
CA HIS A 292 -7.77 -30.15 -7.21
C HIS A 292 -6.45 -30.93 -7.24
N VAL A 293 -6.30 -31.91 -8.14
CA VAL A 293 -5.09 -32.74 -8.25
C VAL A 293 -4.40 -32.48 -9.58
N GLY A 294 -3.15 -32.05 -9.51
CA GLY A 294 -2.29 -31.88 -10.67
C GLY A 294 -1.70 -33.21 -11.14
N PHE A 295 -1.39 -33.31 -12.43
CA PHE A 295 -0.76 -34.48 -13.01
C PHE A 295 0.64 -34.16 -13.56
N GLY A 296 1.62 -34.96 -13.18
CA GLY A 296 3.01 -34.82 -13.59
C GLY A 296 3.59 -36.12 -14.13
N ILE A 297 4.56 -35.98 -15.03
CA ILE A 297 5.29 -37.10 -15.60
C ILE A 297 6.78 -36.89 -15.41
N THR A 298 7.49 -37.94 -15.01
CA THR A 298 8.96 -37.97 -14.94
C THR A 298 9.48 -39.16 -15.72
N THR A 299 10.20 -38.95 -16.81
CA THR A 299 10.68 -40.04 -17.66
C THR A 299 12.14 -39.85 -18.05
N GLY A 300 12.84 -40.96 -18.26
CA GLY A 300 14.17 -40.97 -18.89
C GLY A 300 14.14 -40.68 -20.40
N ARG A 301 12.96 -40.70 -21.03
CA ARG A 301 12.77 -40.41 -22.46
C ARG A 301 13.13 -38.97 -22.80
N ARG A 302 13.44 -38.76 -24.07
CA ARG A 302 13.49 -37.41 -24.66
C ARG A 302 12.08 -36.82 -24.73
N LEU A 303 12.01 -35.49 -24.68
CA LEU A 303 10.74 -34.76 -24.66
C LEU A 303 9.84 -35.11 -25.86
N ASP A 304 10.39 -35.16 -27.06
CA ASP A 304 9.66 -35.52 -28.29
C ASP A 304 9.05 -36.91 -28.20
N CYS A 305 9.85 -37.91 -27.80
CA CYS A 305 9.37 -39.28 -27.61
C CYS A 305 8.34 -39.40 -26.47
N ALA A 306 8.51 -38.65 -25.39
CA ALA A 306 7.57 -38.63 -24.27
C ALA A 306 6.23 -38.02 -24.69
N GLN A 307 6.24 -36.92 -25.45
CA GLN A 307 5.04 -36.30 -25.97
C GLN A 307 4.26 -37.22 -26.90
N THR A 308 4.94 -37.87 -27.85
CA THR A 308 4.29 -38.84 -28.74
C THR A 308 3.61 -39.95 -27.95
N LEU A 309 4.28 -40.50 -26.93
CA LEU A 309 3.69 -41.54 -26.10
C LEU A 309 2.52 -41.03 -25.25
N ILE A 310 2.61 -39.81 -24.71
CA ILE A 310 1.50 -39.18 -23.96
C ILE A 310 0.26 -39.04 -24.85
N ASP A 311 0.45 -38.62 -26.11
CA ASP A 311 -0.64 -38.46 -27.08
C ASP A 311 -1.21 -39.84 -27.50
N GLU A 312 -0.36 -40.84 -27.74
CA GLU A 312 -0.77 -42.22 -28.08
C GLU A 312 -1.59 -42.89 -26.97
N LEU A 313 -1.24 -42.64 -25.71
CA LEU A 313 -1.93 -43.18 -24.55
C LEU A 313 -3.23 -42.43 -24.20
N GLY A 314 -3.53 -41.31 -24.87
CA GLY A 314 -4.69 -40.48 -24.57
C GLY A 314 -4.66 -39.87 -23.16
N LEU A 315 -3.47 -39.65 -22.60
CA LEU A 315 -3.31 -39.10 -21.27
C LEU A 315 -3.81 -37.64 -21.20
N PRO A 316 -4.38 -37.20 -20.06
CA PRO A 316 -4.61 -35.78 -19.85
C PRO A 316 -3.28 -35.04 -19.95
N ARG A 317 -3.29 -33.84 -20.54
CA ARG A 317 -2.06 -33.05 -20.69
C ARG A 317 -1.44 -32.80 -19.32
N PRO A 318 -0.19 -33.26 -19.08
CA PRO A 318 0.44 -33.07 -17.79
C PRO A 318 0.67 -31.59 -17.48
N ASP A 319 0.47 -31.22 -16.22
CA ASP A 319 0.84 -29.91 -15.67
C ASP A 319 2.35 -29.78 -15.50
N LEU A 320 3.03 -30.91 -15.35
CA LEU A 320 4.45 -31.04 -15.10
C LEU A 320 5.04 -32.16 -15.97
N VAL A 321 6.13 -31.88 -16.70
CA VAL A 321 6.88 -32.93 -17.41
C VAL A 321 8.37 -32.77 -17.15
N VAL A 322 8.99 -33.82 -16.61
CA VAL A 322 10.43 -33.96 -16.45
C VAL A 322 10.91 -35.03 -17.43
N CYS A 323 11.78 -34.64 -18.37
CA CYS A 323 12.39 -35.53 -19.35
C CYS A 323 13.91 -35.48 -19.18
N GLY A 324 14.46 -36.47 -18.48
CA GLY A 324 15.88 -36.50 -18.09
C GLY A 324 16.26 -35.30 -17.23
N THR A 325 16.94 -34.32 -17.83
CA THR A 325 17.38 -33.07 -17.17
C THR A 325 16.55 -31.85 -17.54
N GLN A 326 15.51 -32.01 -18.34
CA GLN A 326 14.63 -30.92 -18.73
C GLN A 326 13.34 -30.94 -17.90
N LEU A 327 12.88 -29.76 -17.50
CA LEU A 327 11.67 -29.55 -16.73
C LEU A 327 10.75 -28.58 -17.48
N HIS A 328 9.52 -29.00 -17.71
CA HIS A 328 8.51 -28.26 -18.48
C HIS A 328 7.20 -28.18 -17.73
N TYR A 329 6.44 -27.11 -17.97
CA TYR A 329 5.15 -26.87 -17.33
C TYR A 329 4.01 -26.62 -18.31
N GLY A 330 2.84 -27.12 -17.92
CA GLY A 330 1.56 -26.82 -18.53
C GLY A 330 1.40 -27.34 -19.96
N LYS A 331 0.26 -26.99 -20.56
CA LYS A 331 -0.18 -27.52 -21.87
C LYS A 331 0.76 -27.22 -23.05
N HIS A 332 1.58 -26.19 -22.92
CA HIS A 332 2.54 -25.75 -23.95
C HIS A 332 3.98 -26.20 -23.65
N LEU A 333 4.18 -27.00 -22.60
CA LEU A 333 5.50 -27.48 -22.15
C LEU A 333 6.50 -26.33 -22.06
N ALA A 334 6.12 -25.28 -21.35
CA ALA A 334 6.99 -24.12 -21.15
C ALA A 334 8.22 -24.55 -20.33
N PRO A 335 9.45 -24.40 -20.85
CA PRO A 335 10.64 -24.85 -20.15
C PRO A 335 10.91 -23.99 -18.91
N ASP A 336 11.29 -24.64 -17.80
CA ASP A 336 11.70 -23.94 -16.59
C ASP A 336 13.11 -23.36 -16.73
N ARG A 337 13.17 -22.03 -16.89
CA ARG A 337 14.43 -21.28 -16.98
C ARG A 337 15.24 -21.29 -15.68
N SER A 338 14.58 -21.22 -14.53
CA SER A 338 15.24 -21.24 -13.21
C SER A 338 15.88 -22.61 -12.93
N TRP A 339 15.23 -23.69 -13.33
CA TRP A 339 15.78 -25.04 -13.27
C TRP A 339 16.98 -25.17 -14.20
N ARG A 340 16.83 -24.79 -15.47
CA ARG A 340 17.92 -24.82 -16.46
C ARG A 340 19.17 -24.06 -15.96
N GLN A 341 18.96 -22.87 -15.38
CA GLN A 341 20.05 -22.09 -14.78
C GLN A 341 20.68 -22.79 -13.58
N SER A 342 19.86 -23.38 -12.70
CA SER A 342 20.31 -24.07 -11.49
C SER A 342 21.19 -25.29 -11.81
N ILE A 343 20.77 -26.12 -12.77
CA ILE A 343 21.53 -27.33 -13.15
C ILE A 343 22.76 -27.02 -13.99
N GLY A 344 22.77 -25.89 -14.70
CA GLY A 344 23.94 -25.47 -15.48
C GLY A 344 25.09 -24.93 -14.64
N TYR A 345 24.86 -24.64 -13.36
CA TYR A 345 25.92 -24.18 -12.47
C TYR A 345 27.03 -25.24 -12.33
N ALA A 346 28.26 -24.85 -12.65
CA ALA A 346 29.46 -25.68 -12.65
C ALA A 346 29.41 -26.92 -13.56
N TRP A 347 28.41 -27.05 -14.43
CA TRP A 347 28.38 -28.10 -15.45
C TRP A 347 29.43 -27.83 -16.53
N ARG A 348 30.25 -28.83 -16.83
CA ARG A 348 31.38 -28.78 -17.77
C ARG A 348 31.41 -30.07 -18.60
N PRO A 349 30.57 -30.19 -19.65
CA PRO A 349 30.47 -31.43 -20.43
C PRO A 349 31.77 -31.75 -21.18
N ASP A 350 32.54 -30.74 -21.57
CA ASP A 350 33.82 -30.96 -22.26
C ASP A 350 34.89 -31.54 -21.34
N GLU A 351 34.86 -31.20 -20.04
CA GLU A 351 35.72 -31.82 -19.03
C GLU A 351 35.35 -33.28 -18.79
N VAL A 352 34.05 -33.61 -18.82
CA VAL A 352 33.58 -35.02 -18.76
C VAL A 352 34.15 -35.81 -19.93
N ARG A 353 34.05 -35.28 -21.16
CA ARG A 353 34.59 -35.89 -22.37
C ARG A 353 36.12 -36.03 -22.31
N ARG A 354 36.83 -34.98 -21.91
CA ARG A 354 38.28 -34.99 -21.74
C ARG A 354 38.77 -36.11 -20.82
N VAL A 355 37.99 -36.44 -19.78
CA VAL A 355 38.33 -37.48 -18.81
C VAL A 355 37.93 -38.87 -19.30
N LEU A 356 36.76 -39.02 -19.91
CA LEU A 356 36.18 -40.33 -20.23
C LEU A 356 36.49 -40.83 -21.65
N ASP A 357 36.55 -39.95 -22.66
CA ASP A 357 36.80 -40.34 -24.06
C ASP A 357 38.12 -41.13 -24.25
N PRO A 358 39.24 -40.81 -23.56
CA PRO A 358 40.49 -41.55 -23.74
C PRO A 358 40.51 -42.91 -23.04
N LEU A 359 39.51 -43.22 -22.19
CA LEU A 359 39.54 -44.41 -21.35
C LEU A 359 39.10 -45.67 -22.14
N PRO A 360 39.82 -46.80 -21.99
CA PRO A 360 39.48 -48.02 -22.71
C PRO A 360 38.13 -48.56 -22.24
N GLY A 361 37.22 -48.83 -23.17
CA GLY A 361 35.90 -49.38 -22.87
C GLY A 361 34.82 -48.34 -22.58
N PHE A 362 35.07 -47.04 -22.82
CA PHE A 362 34.04 -46.02 -22.95
C PHE A 362 33.75 -45.75 -24.43
N PHE A 363 32.48 -45.82 -24.82
CA PHE A 363 32.03 -45.58 -26.18
C PHE A 363 30.93 -44.51 -26.15
N PRO A 364 31.15 -43.30 -26.68
CA PRO A 364 30.12 -42.27 -26.73
C PRO A 364 28.87 -42.79 -27.47
N GLN A 365 27.69 -42.61 -26.87
CA GLN A 365 26.44 -42.90 -27.57
C GLN A 365 26.18 -41.87 -28.68
N ARG A 366 25.36 -42.23 -29.66
CA ARG A 366 24.95 -41.36 -30.77
C ARG A 366 24.42 -40.02 -30.27
N ASP A 367 24.56 -38.97 -31.08
CA ASP A 367 24.14 -37.60 -30.76
C ASP A 367 22.67 -37.51 -30.30
N ILE A 368 21.80 -38.38 -30.80
CA ILE A 368 20.40 -38.46 -30.39
C ILE A 368 20.21 -38.79 -28.89
N HIS A 369 21.20 -39.36 -28.22
CA HIS A 369 21.18 -39.68 -26.78
C HIS A 369 21.97 -38.67 -25.94
N GLN A 370 22.57 -37.67 -26.57
CA GLN A 370 23.28 -36.58 -25.90
C GLN A 370 22.33 -35.39 -25.68
N SER A 371 22.56 -34.60 -24.63
CA SER A 371 21.82 -33.35 -24.43
C SER A 371 22.69 -32.29 -23.75
N GLU A 372 22.19 -31.06 -23.66
CA GLU A 372 22.90 -29.94 -23.00
C GLU A 372 23.42 -30.31 -21.59
N PHE A 373 22.63 -31.08 -20.84
CA PHE A 373 22.93 -31.49 -19.47
C PHE A 373 23.04 -33.01 -19.34
N LYS A 374 23.49 -33.70 -20.38
CA LYS A 374 23.68 -35.15 -20.37
C LYS A 374 24.79 -35.56 -21.32
N VAL A 375 25.78 -36.29 -20.80
CA VAL A 375 26.79 -36.99 -21.62
C VAL A 375 26.62 -38.49 -21.43
N SER A 376 26.26 -39.20 -22.50
CA SER A 376 25.88 -40.62 -22.45
C SER A 376 26.95 -41.50 -23.12
N TYR A 377 27.31 -42.60 -22.48
CA TYR A 377 28.25 -43.61 -22.98
C TYR A 377 27.65 -45.01 -22.90
N GLU A 378 28.13 -45.90 -23.75
CA GLU A 378 28.13 -47.34 -23.51
C GLU A 378 29.48 -47.72 -22.92
N VAL A 379 29.47 -48.59 -21.90
CA VAL A 379 30.68 -49.05 -21.23
C VAL A 379 30.82 -50.56 -21.28
N ASP A 380 32.06 -51.04 -21.46
CA ASP A 380 32.37 -52.45 -21.28
C ASP A 380 32.40 -52.78 -19.78
N GLY A 381 31.44 -53.59 -19.35
CA GLY A 381 31.28 -54.03 -17.96
C GLY A 381 32.51 -54.76 -17.40
N LYS A 382 33.44 -55.22 -18.24
CA LYS A 382 34.73 -55.79 -17.79
C LYS A 382 35.64 -54.76 -17.15
N PHE A 383 35.65 -53.52 -17.65
CA PHE A 383 36.50 -52.44 -17.14
C PHE A 383 35.79 -51.60 -16.07
N TYR A 384 34.49 -51.37 -16.26
CA TYR A 384 33.68 -50.47 -15.43
C TYR A 384 32.37 -51.14 -15.04
N SER A 385 32.44 -52.04 -14.06
CA SER A 385 31.29 -52.78 -13.56
C SER A 385 30.39 -52.00 -12.60
N THR A 386 30.86 -50.86 -12.06
CA THR A 386 30.10 -50.06 -11.08
C THR A 386 30.17 -48.56 -11.36
N PRO A 387 29.06 -47.81 -11.16
CA PRO A 387 29.04 -46.36 -11.34
C PRO A 387 29.98 -45.64 -10.36
N ALA A 388 30.24 -46.22 -9.18
CA ALA A 388 31.15 -45.66 -8.18
C ALA A 388 32.59 -45.48 -8.69
N LYS A 389 33.07 -46.39 -9.53
CA LYS A 389 34.43 -46.29 -10.12
C LYS A 389 34.53 -45.12 -11.09
N ILE A 390 33.51 -44.93 -11.93
CA ILE A 390 33.42 -43.82 -12.89
C ILE A 390 33.27 -42.49 -12.13
N GLN A 391 32.43 -42.47 -11.10
CA GLN A 391 32.24 -41.31 -10.23
C GLN A 391 33.55 -40.89 -9.55
N LYS A 392 34.38 -41.86 -9.13
CA LYS A 392 35.71 -41.60 -8.54
C LYS A 392 36.65 -40.95 -9.55
N LEU A 393 36.71 -41.44 -10.79
CA LEU A 393 37.55 -40.86 -11.84
C LEU A 393 37.19 -39.40 -12.15
N LEU A 394 35.89 -39.10 -12.28
CA LEU A 394 35.41 -37.74 -12.48
C LEU A 394 35.76 -36.83 -11.29
N ARG A 395 35.63 -37.35 -10.06
CA ARG A 395 35.98 -36.61 -8.84
C ARG A 395 37.48 -36.32 -8.75
N GLU A 396 38.34 -37.28 -9.08
CA GLU A 396 39.80 -37.10 -9.11
C GLU A 396 40.25 -36.07 -10.15
N ALA A 397 39.50 -35.96 -11.26
CA ALA A 397 39.71 -34.94 -12.27
C ALA A 397 39.08 -33.57 -11.92
N GLY A 398 38.44 -33.43 -10.75
CA GLY A 398 37.80 -32.18 -10.32
C GLY A 398 36.45 -31.88 -11.00
N VAL A 399 35.85 -32.86 -11.68
CA VAL A 399 34.59 -32.69 -12.41
C VAL A 399 33.39 -32.95 -11.48
N LEU A 400 32.59 -31.92 -11.24
CA LEU A 400 31.37 -31.99 -10.41
C LEU A 400 30.19 -32.52 -11.23
N ALA A 401 30.09 -33.84 -11.32
CA ALA A 401 29.04 -34.53 -12.05
C ALA A 401 28.50 -35.72 -11.25
N ARG A 402 27.33 -36.22 -11.65
CA ARG A 402 26.74 -37.46 -11.17
C ARG A 402 26.76 -38.51 -12.27
N VAL A 403 27.08 -39.74 -11.89
CA VAL A 403 27.04 -40.90 -12.79
C VAL A 403 25.81 -41.75 -12.48
N MET A 404 24.98 -41.96 -13.50
CA MET A 404 23.88 -42.91 -13.50
C MET A 404 24.27 -44.08 -14.41
N MET A 405 23.92 -45.31 -14.03
CA MET A 405 24.14 -46.50 -14.84
C MET A 405 22.86 -47.29 -14.93
N SER A 406 22.49 -47.72 -16.14
CA SER A 406 21.30 -48.53 -16.39
C SER A 406 21.66 -49.78 -17.19
N HIS A 407 21.06 -50.92 -16.85
CA HIS A 407 21.30 -52.22 -17.50
C HIS A 407 22.78 -52.67 -17.49
N GLY A 408 23.60 -52.13 -16.58
CA GLY A 408 25.02 -52.46 -16.44
C GLY A 408 25.95 -52.02 -17.58
N ILE A 409 25.42 -51.42 -18.65
CA ILE A 409 26.19 -51.03 -19.85
C ILE A 409 26.00 -49.57 -20.26
N HIS A 410 24.87 -48.95 -19.95
CA HIS A 410 24.61 -47.56 -20.33
C HIS A 410 24.98 -46.65 -19.16
N VAL A 411 25.81 -45.65 -19.42
CA VAL A 411 26.28 -44.69 -18.42
C VAL A 411 25.89 -43.29 -18.84
N ASP A 412 25.13 -42.62 -17.98
CA ASP A 412 24.70 -41.24 -18.17
C ASP A 412 25.40 -40.35 -17.13
N VAL A 413 26.18 -39.38 -17.61
CA VAL A 413 26.80 -38.36 -16.77
C VAL A 413 25.96 -37.09 -16.81
N LEU A 414 25.50 -36.67 -15.63
CA LEU A 414 24.61 -35.53 -15.43
C LEU A 414 25.28 -34.47 -14.56
N PRO A 415 24.81 -33.21 -14.58
CA PRO A 415 25.18 -32.24 -13.55
C PRO A 415 24.91 -32.77 -12.15
N ILE A 416 25.71 -32.33 -11.16
CA ILE A 416 25.55 -32.79 -9.76
C ILE A 416 24.16 -32.47 -9.17
N ARG A 417 23.48 -31.45 -9.69
CA ARG A 417 22.11 -31.06 -9.33
C ARG A 417 21.06 -31.54 -10.34
N GLY A 418 21.45 -32.32 -11.35
CA GLY A 418 20.56 -32.82 -12.39
C GLY A 418 19.88 -34.12 -11.99
N GLY A 419 18.75 -34.44 -12.64
CA GLY A 419 17.97 -35.66 -12.43
C GLY A 419 16.55 -35.41 -11.94
N SER A 420 15.72 -36.45 -12.01
CA SER A 420 14.30 -36.41 -11.66
C SER A 420 14.08 -36.03 -10.19
N GLU A 421 14.94 -36.49 -9.29
CA GLU A 421 14.82 -36.22 -7.85
C GLU A 421 15.04 -34.74 -7.51
N PHE A 422 16.01 -34.11 -8.17
CA PHE A 422 16.31 -32.70 -7.96
C PHE A 422 15.33 -31.81 -8.73
N ALA A 423 14.87 -32.25 -9.90
CA ALA A 423 13.82 -31.56 -10.64
C ALA A 423 12.53 -31.48 -9.81
N LEU A 424 12.13 -32.59 -9.17
CA LEU A 424 10.97 -32.59 -8.29
C LEU A 424 11.17 -31.78 -7.03
N ARG A 425 12.33 -31.88 -6.35
CA ARG A 425 12.64 -31.00 -5.22
C ARG A 425 12.57 -29.51 -5.60
N HIS A 426 13.04 -29.16 -6.79
CA HIS A 426 12.91 -27.80 -7.34
C HIS A 426 11.45 -27.40 -7.55
N VAL A 427 10.61 -28.31 -8.08
CA VAL A 427 9.16 -28.08 -8.22
C VAL A 427 8.50 -27.86 -6.87
N LEU A 428 8.76 -28.72 -5.88
CA LEU A 428 8.21 -28.61 -4.53
C LEU A 428 8.56 -27.26 -3.89
N TRP A 429 9.84 -26.87 -3.95
CA TRP A 429 10.30 -25.58 -3.42
C TRP A 429 9.68 -24.39 -4.17
N LYS A 430 9.68 -24.42 -5.51
CA LYS A 430 9.25 -23.31 -6.35
C LYS A 430 7.75 -23.01 -6.23
N TRP A 431 6.94 -24.07 -6.09
CA TRP A 431 5.48 -23.97 -6.05
C TRP A 431 4.90 -24.15 -4.66
N GLY A 432 5.72 -24.44 -3.65
CA GLY A 432 5.29 -24.53 -2.25
C GLY A 432 4.53 -25.80 -1.90
N PHE A 433 4.74 -26.90 -2.63
CA PHE A 433 4.09 -28.17 -2.31
C PHE A 433 4.73 -28.80 -1.07
N ALA A 434 3.88 -29.13 -0.09
CA ALA A 434 4.27 -29.98 1.03
C ALA A 434 4.57 -31.40 0.50
N PRO A 435 5.63 -32.09 0.96
CA PRO A 435 5.98 -33.43 0.46
C PRO A 435 4.84 -34.46 0.60
N GLU A 436 4.02 -34.35 1.64
CA GLU A 436 2.83 -35.19 1.85
C GLU A 436 1.71 -34.97 0.84
N HIS A 437 1.68 -33.84 0.14
CA HIS A 437 0.70 -33.55 -0.91
C HIS A 437 1.19 -33.96 -2.31
N VAL A 438 2.33 -34.66 -2.39
CA VAL A 438 2.87 -35.16 -3.65
C VAL A 438 2.99 -36.68 -3.58
N LEU A 439 2.34 -37.34 -4.52
CA LEU A 439 2.44 -38.78 -4.75
C LEU A 439 3.37 -39.02 -5.94
N VAL A 440 4.39 -39.86 -5.78
CA VAL A 440 5.33 -40.26 -6.83
C VAL A 440 5.22 -41.76 -7.11
N ALA A 441 5.21 -42.18 -8.36
CA ALA A 441 5.15 -43.58 -8.74
C ALA A 441 6.27 -43.97 -9.73
N GLY A 442 6.89 -45.13 -9.53
CA GLY A 442 7.98 -45.62 -10.37
C GLY A 442 8.14 -47.14 -10.35
N SER A 443 8.90 -47.68 -11.29
CA SER A 443 9.10 -49.12 -11.46
C SER A 443 10.57 -49.53 -11.62
N SER A 444 11.47 -48.60 -11.91
CA SER A 444 12.87 -48.89 -12.24
C SER A 444 13.86 -48.19 -11.31
N GLY A 445 15.12 -48.64 -11.29
CA GLY A 445 16.17 -47.99 -10.49
C GLY A 445 16.44 -46.52 -10.87
N ASN A 446 16.05 -46.08 -12.08
CA ASN A 446 16.10 -44.67 -12.47
C ASN A 446 15.10 -43.80 -11.68
N ASP A 447 14.03 -44.42 -11.19
CA ASP A 447 12.99 -43.76 -10.38
C ASP A 447 13.36 -43.69 -8.91
N ALA A 448 14.37 -44.46 -8.48
CA ALA A 448 14.77 -44.58 -7.07
C ALA A 448 15.07 -43.21 -6.44
N GLY A 449 15.67 -42.29 -7.19
CA GLY A 449 15.93 -40.94 -6.72
C GLY A 449 14.64 -40.19 -6.41
N MET A 450 13.66 -40.23 -7.34
CA MET A 450 12.36 -39.58 -7.18
C MET A 450 11.57 -40.19 -6.01
N LEU A 451 11.59 -41.52 -5.87
CA LEU A 451 10.88 -42.24 -4.80
C LEU A 451 11.45 -41.97 -3.40
N LEU A 452 12.63 -41.34 -3.30
CA LEU A 452 13.32 -41.07 -2.03
C LEU A 452 13.36 -39.58 -1.66
N ILE A 453 12.62 -38.72 -2.34
CA ILE A 453 12.67 -37.27 -2.06
C ILE A 453 11.90 -36.85 -0.79
N GLY A 454 11.22 -37.78 -0.11
CA GLY A 454 10.42 -37.54 1.10
C GLY A 454 8.92 -37.34 0.84
N THR A 455 8.49 -37.55 -0.41
CA THR A 455 7.09 -37.55 -0.84
C THR A 455 6.42 -38.91 -0.58
N LEU A 456 5.11 -39.00 -0.77
CA LEU A 456 4.41 -40.27 -0.75
C LEU A 456 4.78 -41.06 -2.00
N SER A 457 5.33 -42.26 -1.84
CA SER A 457 5.99 -42.96 -2.94
C SER A 457 5.38 -44.34 -3.15
N VAL A 458 5.17 -44.71 -4.40
CA VAL A 458 4.54 -45.97 -4.80
C VAL A 458 5.48 -46.71 -5.74
N VAL A 459 5.88 -47.91 -5.35
CA VAL A 459 6.59 -48.86 -6.20
C VAL A 459 5.56 -49.86 -6.73
N VAL A 460 5.37 -49.88 -8.04
CA VAL A 460 4.38 -50.77 -8.69
C VAL A 460 4.86 -52.24 -8.68
N GLY A 461 3.94 -53.19 -8.72
CA GLY A 461 4.23 -54.62 -8.53
C GLY A 461 5.19 -55.22 -9.56
N ASN A 462 5.25 -54.67 -10.77
CA ASN A 462 6.17 -55.10 -11.84
C ASN A 462 7.52 -54.36 -11.83
N HIS A 463 7.96 -53.88 -10.66
CA HIS A 463 9.21 -53.16 -10.51
C HIS A 463 10.46 -54.05 -10.70
N SER A 464 11.58 -53.43 -11.05
CA SER A 464 12.89 -54.07 -11.12
C SER A 464 13.48 -54.33 -9.73
N GLU A 465 14.29 -55.38 -9.58
CA GLU A 465 15.01 -55.72 -8.33
C GLU A 465 15.88 -54.56 -7.78
N GLU A 466 16.28 -53.60 -8.62
CA GLU A 466 17.03 -52.41 -8.22
C GLU A 466 16.31 -51.53 -7.19
N LEU A 467 14.97 -51.63 -7.14
CA LEU A 467 14.12 -50.89 -6.19
C LEU A 467 13.89 -51.62 -4.86
N GLU A 468 14.25 -52.90 -4.73
CA GLU A 468 14.04 -53.66 -3.48
C GLU A 468 14.79 -53.05 -2.28
N LYS A 469 15.89 -52.34 -2.54
CA LYS A 469 16.61 -51.57 -1.51
C LYS A 469 15.77 -50.47 -0.85
N LEU A 470 14.65 -50.07 -1.46
CA LEU A 470 13.74 -49.05 -0.93
C LEU A 470 12.70 -49.64 0.03
N ARG A 471 12.60 -50.96 0.15
CA ARG A 471 11.65 -51.61 1.06
C ARG A 471 11.88 -51.15 2.49
N ASN A 472 10.79 -50.91 3.21
CA ASN A 472 10.77 -50.33 4.57
C ASN A 472 11.30 -48.89 4.69
N SER A 473 11.55 -48.19 3.57
CA SER A 473 11.81 -46.76 3.63
C SER A 473 10.55 -46.00 4.06
N PRO A 474 10.69 -44.92 4.85
CA PRO A 474 9.54 -44.12 5.28
C PRO A 474 8.82 -43.57 4.05
N ARG A 475 7.48 -43.55 4.09
CA ARG A 475 6.64 -42.99 3.02
C ARG A 475 6.80 -43.69 1.65
N VAL A 476 7.40 -44.87 1.61
CA VAL A 476 7.47 -45.73 0.42
C VAL A 476 6.54 -46.93 0.60
N TYR A 477 5.59 -47.08 -0.32
CA TYR A 477 4.65 -48.18 -0.40
C TYR A 477 4.99 -49.07 -1.59
N PHE A 478 5.01 -50.38 -1.36
CA PHE A 478 5.16 -51.40 -2.41
C PHE A 478 3.78 -51.99 -2.67
N SER A 479 3.26 -51.75 -3.86
CA SER A 479 1.97 -52.27 -4.34
C SER A 479 2.16 -53.67 -4.91
N ASP A 480 1.22 -54.57 -4.62
CA ASP A 480 1.15 -55.88 -5.29
C ASP A 480 0.59 -55.77 -6.71
N ALA A 481 -0.16 -54.70 -7.00
CA ALA A 481 -0.71 -54.42 -8.32
C ALA A 481 0.35 -53.80 -9.26
N CYS A 482 0.32 -54.21 -10.53
CA CYS A 482 1.26 -53.77 -11.56
C CYS A 482 0.77 -52.52 -12.32
N HIS A 483 1.71 -51.78 -12.91
CA HIS A 483 1.46 -50.65 -13.80
C HIS A 483 0.53 -49.60 -13.16
N ALA A 484 -0.34 -48.97 -13.95
CA ALA A 484 -1.30 -47.98 -13.47
C ALA A 484 -2.21 -48.52 -12.34
N ALA A 485 -2.44 -49.83 -12.25
CA ALA A 485 -3.20 -50.41 -11.14
C ALA A 485 -2.46 -50.26 -9.81
N GLY A 486 -1.13 -50.33 -9.81
CA GLY A 486 -0.34 -50.07 -8.62
C GLY A 486 -0.37 -48.61 -8.18
N ILE A 487 -0.49 -47.68 -9.12
CA ILE A 487 -0.69 -46.26 -8.81
C ILE A 487 -2.05 -46.07 -8.12
N LEU A 488 -3.10 -46.69 -8.65
CA LEU A 488 -4.45 -46.66 -8.05
C LEU A 488 -4.47 -47.28 -6.64
N ASP A 489 -3.74 -48.38 -6.44
CA ASP A 489 -3.58 -49.00 -5.13
C ASP A 489 -2.86 -48.07 -4.16
N GLY A 490 -1.77 -47.43 -4.59
CA GLY A 490 -1.07 -46.42 -3.78
C GLY A 490 -1.93 -45.19 -3.44
N ILE A 491 -2.75 -44.73 -4.39
CA ILE A 491 -3.74 -43.66 -4.15
C ILE A 491 -4.71 -44.07 -3.03
N ALA A 492 -5.20 -45.31 -3.06
CA ALA A 492 -6.09 -45.84 -2.02
C ALA A 492 -5.37 -46.01 -0.67
N TYR A 493 -4.15 -46.56 -0.68
CA TYR A 493 -3.33 -46.78 0.52
C TYR A 493 -3.10 -45.50 1.32
N TYR A 494 -2.76 -44.40 0.64
CA TYR A 494 -2.55 -43.09 1.26
C TYR A 494 -3.83 -42.27 1.42
N ASN A 495 -4.98 -42.78 0.97
CA ASN A 495 -6.23 -42.02 0.83
C ASN A 495 -5.99 -40.65 0.16
N PHE A 496 -5.16 -40.66 -0.89
CA PHE A 496 -4.47 -39.47 -1.41
C PHE A 496 -5.40 -38.44 -2.04
N LEU A 497 -6.55 -38.86 -2.55
CA LEU A 497 -7.51 -37.97 -3.21
C LEU A 497 -8.48 -37.30 -2.23
N ASP A 498 -8.67 -37.88 -1.05
CA ASP A 498 -9.62 -37.40 -0.05
C ASP A 498 -8.88 -36.81 1.15
N LYS A 499 -8.66 -37.59 2.20
CA LYS A 499 -7.91 -37.18 3.39
C LYS A 499 -6.62 -37.98 3.47
N ILE A 500 -5.51 -37.35 3.14
CA ILE A 500 -4.18 -37.98 3.12
C ILE A 500 -3.90 -38.61 4.49
N ILE A 501 -3.55 -39.89 4.47
CA ILE A 501 -3.10 -40.68 5.60
C ILE A 501 -1.73 -41.23 5.22
N ILE A 502 -0.79 -41.26 6.15
CA ILE A 502 0.56 -41.81 5.91
C ILE A 502 0.75 -43.01 6.86
N PRO A 503 0.33 -44.22 6.47
CA PRO A 503 0.27 -45.35 7.39
C PRO A 503 1.64 -45.79 7.92
N ASN A 504 2.70 -45.53 7.15
CA ASN A 504 4.07 -45.93 7.43
C ASN A 504 4.96 -44.79 7.98
N ASP A 505 4.38 -43.66 8.40
CA ASP A 505 5.12 -42.52 9.00
C ASP A 505 5.21 -42.60 10.53
N ARG A 506 4.97 -43.78 11.11
CA ARG A 506 5.16 -44.00 12.55
C ARG A 506 6.66 -44.01 12.85
N ILE A 507 7.17 -42.84 13.22
CA ILE A 507 8.35 -42.71 14.06
C ILE A 507 7.92 -43.21 15.45
N GLU A 508 8.20 -44.47 15.77
CA GLU A 508 8.41 -44.87 17.17
C GLU A 508 9.80 -44.42 17.62
#